data_AF-A0A7C4AVQ3-F1
#
_entry.id   AF-A0A7C4AVQ3-F1
#
_cell.length_a   1.000
_cell.length_b   1.000
_cell.length_c   1.000
_cell.angle_alpha   90.00
_cell.angle_beta   90.00
_cell.angle_gamma   90.00
#
_symmetry.space_group_name_H-M   'P 1'
#
loop_
_entity.id
_entity.type
_entity.pdbx_description
1 polymer ?
#
loop_
_entity_poly.entity_id
_entity_poly.type
_entity_poly.pdbx_seq_one_letter_code
_entity_poly.pdbx_strand_id
1 'polypeptide(L)' 'MMAELTPNAQKVYEALKKLGATSPEVLKTADDVMRAARLPKGMVNNALMELVAKGFAKRVAREKAAGYHLIK' A
#
# COMPACT_ATOMS: atom_id res chain seq x y z
N MET A 1 9.58 11.14 -7.10
CA MET A 1 8.91 12.33 -6.53
C MET A 1 7.68 11.85 -5.76
N MET A 2 7.66 11.99 -4.43
CA MET A 2 6.50 11.67 -3.58
C MET A 2 5.58 12.88 -3.37
N ALA A 3 5.92 14.04 -3.96
CA ALA A 3 5.22 15.30 -3.82
C ALA A 3 3.77 15.27 -4.35
N GLU A 4 3.44 14.30 -5.21
CA GLU A 4 2.07 14.14 -5.73
C GLU A 4 1.15 13.31 -4.82
N LEU A 5 1.69 12.63 -3.80
CA LEU A 5 0.91 11.76 -2.92
C LEU A 5 0.32 12.55 -1.76
N THR A 6 -0.92 12.24 -1.37
CA THR A 6 -1.48 12.74 -0.11
C THR A 6 -0.63 12.30 1.09
N PRO A 7 -0.69 13.01 2.23
CA PRO A 7 0.05 12.61 3.44
C PRO A 7 -0.25 11.16 3.88
N ASN A 8 -1.50 10.74 3.72
CA ASN A 8 -1.91 9.37 4.02
C ASN A 8 -1.32 8.36 3.03
N ALA A 9 -1.31 8.67 1.73
CA ALA A 9 -0.67 7.82 0.72
C ALA A 9 0.84 7.71 0.92
N GLN A 10 1.52 8.80 1.29
CA GLN A 10 2.93 8.75 1.68
C GLN A 10 3.16 7.84 2.89
N LYS A 11 2.33 7.95 3.94
CA LYS A 11 2.43 7.09 5.12
C LYS A 11 2.21 5.60 4.80
N VAL A 12 1.25 5.30 3.93
CA VAL A 12 0.95 3.93 3.46
C VAL A 12 2.08 3.39 2.57
N TYR A 13 2.67 4.23 1.72
CA TYR A 13 3.85 3.87 0.93
C TYR A 13 5.02 3.48 1.84
N GLU A 14 5.33 4.31 2.85
CA GLU A 14 6.38 4.01 3.82
C GLU A 14 6.08 2.75 4.64
N ALA A 15 4.81 2.50 4.96
CA ALA A 15 4.40 1.27 5.63
C ALA A 15 4.64 0.02 4.76
N LEU A 16 4.28 0.07 3.47
CA LEU A 16 4.57 -1.01 2.51
C LEU A 16 6.08 -1.27 2.40
N LYS A 17 6.88 -0.20 2.29
CA LYS A 17 8.34 -0.28 2.23
C LYS A 17 8.93 -0.92 3.49
N LYS A 18 8.49 -0.50 4.68
CA LYS A 18 8.90 -1.08 5.98
C LYS A 18 8.53 -2.55 6.12
N LEU A 19 7.41 -2.97 5.53
CA LEU A 19 6.97 -4.36 5.51
C LEU A 19 7.68 -5.21 4.44
N GLY A 20 8.59 -4.63 3.66
CA GLY A 20 9.32 -5.31 2.59
C GLY A 20 8.47 -5.61 1.36
N ALA A 21 7.32 -4.96 1.20
CA ALA A 21 6.40 -5.18 0.09
C ALA A 21 6.88 -4.46 -1.18
N THR A 22 8.04 -4.83 -1.70
CA THR A 22 8.72 -4.17 -2.83
C THR A 22 8.83 -5.06 -4.06
N SER A 23 8.27 -6.28 -4.01
CA SER A 23 8.28 -7.24 -5.11
C SER A 23 6.95 -7.99 -5.18
N PRO A 24 6.60 -8.57 -6.33
CA PRO A 24 5.37 -9.37 -6.47
C PRO A 24 5.37 -10.65 -5.62
N GLU A 25 6.53 -11.10 -5.16
CA GLU A 25 6.68 -12.26 -4.27
C GLU A 25 6.28 -11.91 -2.83
N VAL A 26 6.53 -10.66 -2.41
CA VAL A 26 6.25 -10.17 -1.06
C VAL A 26 5.08 -9.19 -1.10
N LEU A 27 3.87 -9.74 -0.95
CA LEU A 27 2.65 -8.94 -0.90
C LEU A 27 2.16 -8.73 0.54
N LYS A 28 1.58 -7.56 0.80
CA LYS A 28 0.94 -7.25 2.09
C LYS A 28 -0.51 -6.89 1.90
N THR A 29 -1.36 -7.32 2.83
CA THR A 29 -2.79 -7.02 2.80
C THR A 29 -3.06 -5.62 3.31
N ALA A 30 -4.27 -5.10 3.06
CA ALA A 30 -4.69 -3.83 3.64
C ALA A 30 -4.63 -3.84 5.18
N ASP A 31 -4.88 -4.99 5.82
CA ASP A 31 -4.83 -5.12 7.29
C ASP A 31 -3.39 -5.09 7.83
N ASP A 32 -2.42 -5.70 7.13
CA ASP A 32 -1.00 -5.60 7.47
C ASP A 32 -0.52 -4.14 7.42
N VAL A 33 -0.87 -3.47 6.33
CA VAL A 33 -0.50 -2.08 6.09
C VAL A 33 -1.19 -1.15 7.08
N MET A 34 -2.44 -1.42 7.44
CA MET A 34 -3.17 -0.68 8.48
C MET A 34 -2.46 -0.71 9.83
N ARG A 35 -2.01 -1.88 10.26
CA ARG A 35 -1.25 -2.04 11.51
C ARG A 35 0.08 -1.28 11.46
N ALA A 36 0.79 -1.34 10.34
CA ALA A 36 2.07 -0.65 10.16
C ALA A 36 1.93 0.88 10.03
N ALA A 37 0.92 1.35 9.30
CA ALA A 37 0.68 2.77 9.05
C ALA A 37 0.01 3.47 10.24
N ARG A 38 -0.60 2.73 11.18
CA ARG A 38 -1.40 3.27 12.30
C ARG A 38 -2.45 4.26 11.78
N LEU A 39 -3.24 3.80 10.81
CA LEU A 39 -4.35 4.53 10.21
C LEU A 39 -5.59 3.63 10.20
N PRO A 40 -6.82 4.18 10.20
CA PRO A 40 -8.04 3.40 10.01
C PRO A 40 -8.08 2.70 8.64
N LYS A 41 -8.73 1.52 8.57
CA LYS A 41 -8.83 0.70 7.35
C LYS A 41 -9.36 1.45 6.13
N GLY A 42 -10.38 2.30 6.32
CA GLY A 42 -10.94 3.11 5.24
C GLY A 42 -9.92 4.08 4.62
N MET A 43 -9.09 4.73 5.46
CA MET A 43 -8.03 5.63 4.98
C MET A 43 -6.94 4.86 4.25
N VAL A 44 -6.57 3.68 4.77
CA VAL A 44 -5.57 2.80 4.14
C VAL A 44 -6.07 2.33 2.78
N ASN A 45 -7.33 1.92 2.66
CA ASN A 45 -7.91 1.51 1.38
C ASN A 45 -7.88 2.66 0.36
N ASN A 46 -8.28 3.87 0.77
CA ASN A 46 -8.23 5.05 -0.11
C ASN A 46 -6.80 5.36 -0.57
N ALA A 47 -5.85 5.34 0.36
CA ALA A 47 -4.43 5.54 0.07
C ALA A 47 -3.86 4.44 -0.84
N LEU A 48 -4.19 3.17 -0.63
CA LEU A 48 -3.77 2.07 -1.49
C LEU A 48 -4.35 2.20 -2.90
N MET A 49 -5.62 2.63 -3.03
CA MET A 49 -6.22 2.94 -4.34
C MET A 49 -5.49 4.09 -5.03
N GLU A 50 -5.15 5.16 -4.30
CA GLU A 50 -4.35 6.28 -4.83
C GLU A 50 -2.97 5.81 -5.32
N LEU A 51 -2.25 5.03 -4.52
CA LEU A 51 -0.95 4.49 -4.89
C LEU A 51 -1.01 3.61 -6.14
N VAL A 52 -2.08 2.82 -6.30
CA VAL A 52 -2.29 2.01 -7.50
C VAL A 52 -2.61 2.89 -8.70
N ALA A 53 -3.53 3.85 -8.56
CA ALA A 53 -3.94 4.76 -9.63
C ALA A 53 -2.76 5.62 -10.15
N LYS A 54 -1.86 6.04 -9.26
CA LYS A 54 -0.65 6.82 -9.60
C LYS A 54 0.56 5.95 -9.97
N GLY A 55 0.40 4.63 -10.01
CA GLY A 55 1.46 3.71 -10.43
C GLY A 55 2.65 3.64 -9.47
N PHE A 56 2.42 3.79 -8.16
CA PHE A 56 3.41 3.57 -7.10
C PHE A 56 3.31 2.16 -6.49
N ALA A 57 2.12 1.56 -6.54
CA ALA A 57 1.87 0.21 -6.06
C ALA A 57 1.07 -0.60 -7.06
N LYS A 58 1.11 -1.93 -6.95
CA LYS A 58 0.25 -2.85 -7.69
C LYS A 58 -0.60 -3.66 -6.74
N ARG A 59 -1.89 -3.79 -7.07
CA ARG A 59 -2.83 -4.70 -6.39
C ARG A 59 -2.82 -6.05 -7.10
N VAL A 60 -2.74 -7.12 -6.33
CA VAL A 60 -2.80 -8.50 -6.80
C VAL A 60 -3.94 -9.20 -6.07
N ALA A 61 -4.94 -9.66 -6.82
CA ALA A 61 -6.00 -10.48 -6.26
C ALA A 61 -5.45 -11.86 -5.85
N ARG A 62 -5.84 -12.33 -4.67
CA ARG A 62 -5.59 -13.70 -4.18
C ARG A 62 -6.90 -14.25 -3.64
N GLU A 63 -6.98 -15.56 -3.40
CA GLU A 63 -8.21 -16.24 -2.96
C GLU A 63 -8.83 -15.64 -1.69
N LYS A 64 -8.02 -15.29 -0.68
CA LYS A 64 -8.52 -14.82 0.63
C LYS A 64 -8.55 -13.31 0.78
N ALA A 65 -7.54 -12.61 0.27
CA ALA A 65 -7.42 -11.16 0.39
C ALA A 65 -6.51 -10.60 -0.70
N ALA A 66 -6.80 -9.39 -1.17
CA ALA A 66 -5.90 -8.69 -2.08
C ALA A 66 -4.57 -8.35 -1.39
N GLY A 67 -3.47 -8.59 -2.10
CA GLY A 67 -2.13 -8.20 -1.72
C GLY A 67 -1.67 -6.96 -2.49
N TYR A 68 -0.77 -6.20 -1.88
CA TYR A 68 -0.19 -4.98 -2.44
C TYR A 68 1.33 -5.04 -2.33
N HIS A 69 2.02 -4.54 -3.35
CA HIS A 69 3.45 -4.28 -3.33
C HIS A 69 3.77 -2.98 -4.08
N LEU A 70 4.89 -2.36 -3.71
CA LEU A 70 5.47 -1.21 -4.38
C LEU A 70 6.08 -1.62 -5.71
N ILE A 71 5.99 -0.71 -6.67
CA ILE A 71 6.60 -0.82 -8.01
C ILE A 71 7.51 0.37 -8.33
N LYS A 72 7.67 1.30 -7.38
CA LYS A 72 8.55 2.47 -7.43
C LYS A 72 9.17 2.70 -6.06
#